data_AF-A0A924PKE4-F1
#
_entry.id   AF-A0A924PKE4-F1
#
_cell.length_a   1.000
_cell.length_b   1.000
_cell.length_c   1.000
_cell.angle_alpha   90.00
_cell.angle_beta   90.00
_cell.angle_gamma   90.00
#
_symmetry.space_group_name_H-M   'P 1'
#
loop_
_entity.id
_entity.type
_entity.pdbx_description
1 polymer ?
#
loop_
_entity_poly.entity_id
_entity_poly.type
_entity_poly.pdbx_seq_one_letter_code
_entity_poly.pdbx_strand_id
1 'polypeptide(L)'
;MNHGFPYTSTGGFLGLAIERSAAESLHDTATAEKPVKRFAIAGIAWDGCVTNRPGARFGPNAIRQASHMLCGDEHPLFDTTPVNDSVDLGNLLLPNTSLETMRAALIPQASALIAQHEMVWLGGDHSITLPLLRAYYAHYKQPLACIHFDAHCDTWESHFGEPSGHGTWVYEAIQEGLVDPTLFIQIGIRSSGVREAREYVNEQGGRIFTARE
;
A
#
# COMPACT_ATOMS: atom_id res chain seq x y z
N MET A 1 10.09 -19.93 -20.04
CA MET A 1 11.27 -19.22 -19.51
C MET A 1 11.93 -18.31 -20.53
N ASN A 2 11.59 -17.02 -20.47
CA ASN A 2 12.41 -15.99 -21.11
C ASN A 2 13.67 -15.81 -20.25
N HIS A 3 14.81 -16.35 -20.70
CA HIS A 3 16.08 -16.36 -19.96
C HIS A 3 16.79 -14.99 -19.90
N GLY A 4 16.01 -13.90 -19.91
CA GLY A 4 16.54 -12.55 -19.76
C GLY A 4 17.23 -12.42 -18.41
N PHE A 5 18.42 -11.83 -18.41
CA PHE A 5 19.11 -11.55 -17.16
C PHE A 5 18.32 -10.47 -16.39
N PRO A 6 17.92 -10.71 -15.13
CA PRO A 6 17.08 -9.77 -14.39
C PRO A 6 17.74 -8.39 -14.24
N TYR A 7 19.07 -8.33 -14.23
CA TYR A 7 19.83 -7.08 -14.17
C TYR A 7 19.81 -6.24 -15.48
N THR A 8 19.28 -6.77 -16.58
CA THR A 8 19.08 -6.01 -17.83
C THR A 8 17.63 -5.56 -18.03
N SER A 9 16.71 -5.97 -17.15
CA SER A 9 15.30 -5.63 -17.26
C SER A 9 15.04 -4.18 -16.84
N THR A 10 14.28 -3.46 -17.65
CA THR A 10 13.87 -2.06 -17.42
C THR A 10 12.35 -1.90 -17.29
N GLY A 11 11.64 -3.00 -17.07
CA GLY A 11 10.19 -3.03 -16.93
C GLY A 11 9.66 -2.70 -15.53
N GLY A 12 8.33 -2.68 -15.41
CA GLY A 12 7.60 -2.59 -14.15
C GLY A 12 7.66 -3.88 -13.33
N PHE A 13 6.72 -4.04 -12.42
CA PHE A 13 6.55 -5.20 -11.55
C PHE A 13 6.40 -6.47 -12.39
N LEU A 14 7.16 -7.52 -12.08
CA LEU A 14 7.25 -8.77 -12.83
C LEU A 14 7.63 -8.58 -14.32
N GLY A 15 8.26 -7.47 -14.67
CA GLY A 15 8.63 -7.14 -16.06
C GLY A 15 7.47 -6.64 -16.92
N LEU A 16 6.30 -6.35 -16.33
CA LEU A 16 5.16 -5.74 -17.02
C LEU A 16 5.55 -4.37 -17.60
N ALA A 17 4.94 -3.98 -18.73
CA ALA A 17 5.04 -2.60 -19.19
C ALA A 17 4.32 -1.67 -18.20
N ILE A 18 4.92 -0.52 -17.90
CA ILE A 18 4.26 0.50 -17.09
C ILE A 18 3.25 1.23 -17.97
N GLU A 19 1.97 1.09 -17.66
CA GLU A 19 0.88 1.83 -18.30
C GLU A 19 0.61 3.11 -17.50
N ARG A 20 0.86 4.27 -18.11
CA ARG A 20 0.54 5.55 -17.46
C ARG A 20 -0.98 5.67 -17.35
N SER A 21 -1.48 6.01 -16.16
CA SER A 21 -2.91 6.27 -15.97
C SER A 21 -3.36 7.44 -16.86
N ALA A 22 -4.62 7.42 -17.29
CA ALA A 22 -5.21 8.43 -18.17
C ALA A 22 -5.10 9.89 -17.65
N ALA A 23 -4.81 10.09 -16.36
CA ALA A 23 -4.54 11.41 -15.79
C ALA A 23 -3.27 12.09 -16.34
N GLU A 24 -2.35 11.33 -16.96
CA GLU A 24 -1.14 11.86 -17.61
C GLU A 24 -1.28 12.03 -19.13
N SER A 25 -2.27 11.40 -19.79
CA SER A 25 -2.39 11.43 -21.25
C SER A 25 -3.24 12.61 -21.72
N LEU A 26 -2.68 13.83 -21.64
CA LEU A 26 -3.33 15.03 -22.19
C LEU A 26 -3.44 15.05 -23.73
N HIS A 27 -2.87 14.06 -24.45
CA HIS A 27 -2.76 14.10 -25.91
C HIS A 27 -2.99 12.78 -26.67
N ASP A 28 -3.41 11.68 -26.02
CA ASP A 28 -3.61 10.43 -26.76
C ASP A 28 -5.09 10.24 -27.16
N THR A 29 -5.39 10.52 -28.43
CA THR A 29 -6.76 10.48 -29.01
C THR A 29 -7.06 9.16 -29.73
N ALA A 30 -6.34 8.09 -29.39
CA ALA A 30 -6.63 6.77 -29.91
C ALA A 30 -6.64 5.73 -28.79
N THR A 31 -7.82 5.35 -28.31
CA THR A 31 -7.94 4.15 -27.47
C THR A 31 -9.06 3.27 -28.00
N ALA A 32 -8.66 2.17 -28.66
CA ALA A 32 -9.45 0.96 -28.54
C ALA A 32 -9.54 0.64 -27.04
N GLU A 33 -10.74 0.40 -26.52
CA GLU A 33 -10.94 0.03 -25.11
C GLU A 33 -10.09 -1.22 -24.80
N LYS A 34 -8.97 -1.02 -24.10
CA LYS A 34 -8.21 -2.14 -23.56
C LYS A 34 -9.06 -2.77 -22.45
N PRO A 35 -9.14 -4.11 -22.38
CA PRO A 35 -9.85 -4.77 -21.29
C PRO A 35 -9.18 -4.41 -19.96
N VAL A 36 -10.00 -3.98 -19.00
CA VAL A 36 -9.57 -3.66 -17.62
C VAL A 36 -8.99 -4.93 -17.00
N LYS A 37 -7.76 -4.85 -16.49
CA LYS A 37 -7.10 -5.93 -15.73
C LYS A 37 -7.68 -6.02 -14.33
N ARG A 38 -7.80 -7.22 -13.76
CA ARG A 38 -8.34 -7.36 -12.40
C ARG A 38 -7.42 -6.74 -11.36
N PHE A 39 -6.11 -7.00 -11.45
CA PHE A 39 -5.13 -6.50 -10.49
C PHE A 39 -4.37 -5.30 -11.05
N ALA A 40 -4.08 -4.32 -10.21
CA ALA A 40 -3.23 -3.20 -10.58
C ALA A 40 -2.18 -2.89 -9.50
N ILE A 41 -0.95 -2.66 -9.95
CA ILE A 41 0.19 -2.31 -9.11
C ILE A 41 0.44 -0.82 -9.23
N ALA A 42 0.48 -0.09 -8.12
CA ALA A 42 0.82 1.33 -8.11
C ALA A 42 1.71 1.68 -6.93
N GLY A 43 2.72 2.52 -7.18
CA GLY A 43 3.68 2.95 -6.16
C GLY A 43 3.32 4.27 -5.51
N ILE A 44 3.55 4.37 -4.21
CA ILE A 44 3.37 5.59 -3.40
C ILE A 44 4.75 5.97 -2.86
N ALA A 45 5.51 6.72 -3.64
CA ALA A 45 6.91 7.05 -3.35
C ALA A 45 7.03 8.21 -2.33
N TRP A 46 6.56 8.01 -1.09
CA TRP A 46 6.53 9.04 -0.06
C TRP A 46 6.94 8.53 1.32
N ASP A 47 7.85 9.23 2.01
CA ASP A 47 8.33 8.84 3.35
C ASP A 47 8.54 10.03 4.29
N GLY A 48 7.69 11.05 4.16
CA GLY A 48 7.82 12.32 4.90
C GLY A 48 7.46 12.25 6.39
N CYS A 49 6.97 11.12 6.89
CA CYS A 49 6.62 10.92 8.31
C CYS A 49 7.61 10.02 9.05
N VAL A 50 8.70 9.58 8.42
CA VAL A 50 9.68 8.72 9.10
C VAL A 50 10.35 9.44 10.29
N THR A 51 10.47 8.74 11.41
CA THR A 51 11.10 9.25 12.64
C THR A 51 12.61 9.06 12.69
N ASN A 52 13.14 8.12 11.90
CA ASN A 52 14.55 7.75 11.94
C ASN A 52 15.24 7.92 10.59
N ARG A 53 15.16 6.91 9.70
CA ARG A 53 15.89 6.92 8.43
C ARG A 53 14.91 7.05 7.26
N PRO A 54 15.07 8.06 6.39
CA PRO A 54 14.37 8.09 5.12
C PRO A 54 14.93 7.02 4.17
N GLY A 55 14.17 6.75 3.12
CA GLY A 55 14.53 5.80 2.06
C GLY A 55 13.34 5.00 1.53
N ALA A 56 12.24 4.92 2.28
CA ALA A 56 11.05 4.18 1.86
C ALA A 56 10.44 4.78 0.58
N ARG A 57 10.64 6.07 0.28
CA ARG A 57 10.23 6.67 -1.01
C ARG A 57 10.87 5.99 -2.23
N PHE A 58 12.01 5.32 -2.07
CA PHE A 58 12.67 4.55 -3.14
C PHE A 58 12.19 3.09 -3.21
N GLY A 59 11.42 2.65 -2.21
CA GLY A 59 10.87 1.30 -2.08
C GLY A 59 10.10 0.81 -3.30
N PRO A 60 9.17 1.60 -3.90
CA PRO A 60 8.37 1.14 -5.03
C PRO A 60 9.23 0.70 -6.23
N ASN A 61 10.29 1.44 -6.55
CA ASN A 61 11.19 1.10 -7.65
C ASN A 61 12.10 -0.09 -7.30
N ALA A 62 12.58 -0.16 -6.06
CA ALA A 62 13.40 -1.27 -5.58
C ALA A 62 12.61 -2.60 -5.61
N ILE A 63 11.33 -2.58 -5.22
CA ILE A 63 10.46 -3.77 -5.29
C ILE A 63 10.26 -4.22 -6.74
N ARG A 64 10.00 -3.29 -7.67
CA ARG A 64 9.90 -3.61 -9.10
C ARG A 64 11.18 -4.26 -9.62
N GLN A 65 12.34 -3.68 -9.33
CA GLN A 65 13.63 -4.25 -9.74
C GLN A 65 13.85 -5.66 -9.15
N ALA A 66 13.55 -5.86 -7.86
CA ALA A 66 13.68 -7.16 -7.22
C ALA A 66 12.73 -8.22 -7.83
N SER A 67 11.53 -7.79 -8.25
CA SER A 67 10.52 -8.68 -8.84
C SER A 67 10.95 -9.30 -10.18
N HIS A 68 11.94 -8.73 -10.89
CA HIS A 68 12.43 -9.28 -12.16
C HIS A 68 13.14 -10.62 -11.99
N MET A 69 13.58 -10.98 -10.78
CA MET A 69 14.10 -12.32 -10.50
C MET A 69 13.00 -13.38 -10.39
N LEU A 70 11.73 -12.98 -10.24
CA LEU A 70 10.62 -13.92 -10.17
C LEU A 70 10.30 -14.44 -11.58
N CYS A 71 10.11 -15.74 -11.71
CA CYS A 71 9.65 -16.35 -12.96
C CYS A 71 8.17 -15.99 -13.15
N GLY A 72 7.83 -15.30 -14.24
CA GLY A 72 6.44 -14.99 -14.61
C GLY A 72 5.68 -16.14 -15.26
N ASP A 73 6.30 -17.32 -15.37
CA ASP A 73 5.69 -18.54 -15.89
C ASP A 73 4.56 -19.03 -14.94
N GLU A 74 3.70 -19.92 -15.43
CA GLU A 74 2.57 -20.45 -14.65
C GLU A 74 3.03 -21.18 -13.38
N HIS A 75 2.33 -20.93 -12.29
CA HIS A 75 2.57 -21.61 -11.03
C HIS A 75 2.11 -23.08 -11.13
N PRO A 76 2.99 -24.09 -10.96
CA PRO A 76 2.72 -25.47 -11.37
C PRO A 76 1.69 -26.22 -10.51
N LEU A 77 1.33 -25.67 -9.34
CA LEU A 77 0.28 -26.24 -8.47
C LEU A 77 -1.08 -25.58 -8.66
N PHE A 78 -1.11 -24.33 -9.14
CA PHE A 78 -2.32 -23.51 -9.19
C PHE A 78 -2.73 -23.18 -10.63
N ASP A 79 -1.93 -23.61 -11.61
CA ASP A 79 -2.15 -23.40 -13.05
C ASP A 79 -2.53 -21.94 -13.37
N THR A 80 -1.82 -20.99 -12.74
CA THR A 80 -2.13 -19.56 -12.82
C THR A 80 -0.87 -18.72 -12.84
N THR A 81 -0.96 -17.55 -13.45
CA THR A 81 0.08 -16.51 -13.39
C THR A 81 -0.59 -15.16 -13.12
N PRO A 82 -0.04 -14.34 -12.21
CA PRO A 82 -0.56 -13.00 -11.99
C PRO A 82 -0.33 -12.09 -13.21
N VAL A 83 0.64 -12.40 -14.07
CA VAL A 83 1.09 -11.53 -15.19
C VAL A 83 -0.05 -11.23 -16.17
N ASN A 84 -0.89 -12.22 -16.48
CA ASN A 84 -1.95 -12.08 -17.48
C ASN A 84 -3.11 -11.19 -17.00
N ASP A 85 -3.30 -11.08 -15.69
CA ASP A 85 -4.42 -10.37 -15.06
C ASP A 85 -3.99 -9.12 -14.27
N SER A 86 -2.73 -8.71 -14.44
CA SER A 86 -2.14 -7.56 -13.76
C SER A 86 -1.74 -6.45 -14.73
N VAL A 87 -1.81 -5.21 -14.26
CA VAL A 87 -1.21 -4.03 -14.90
C VAL A 87 -0.32 -3.29 -13.90
N ASP A 88 0.84 -2.80 -14.32
CA ASP A 88 1.64 -1.87 -13.51
C ASP A 88 1.36 -0.43 -13.96
N LEU A 89 0.88 0.39 -13.04
CA LEU A 89 0.49 1.78 -13.26
C LEU A 89 1.59 2.80 -12.89
N GLY A 90 2.78 2.32 -12.56
CA GLY A 90 3.91 3.16 -12.19
C GLY A 90 3.76 3.75 -10.78
N ASN A 91 4.42 4.88 -10.54
CA ASN A 91 4.30 5.60 -9.27
C ASN A 91 3.27 6.71 -9.43
N LEU A 92 2.40 6.88 -8.43
CA LEU A 92 1.50 8.02 -8.37
C LEU A 92 2.30 9.31 -8.22
N LEU A 93 1.85 10.35 -8.93
CA LEU A 93 2.45 11.68 -8.84
C LEU A 93 1.93 12.37 -7.58
N LEU A 94 2.73 12.30 -6.52
CA LEU A 94 2.41 12.88 -5.21
C LEU A 94 3.37 14.03 -4.89
N PRO A 95 2.86 15.13 -4.31
CA PRO A 95 3.71 16.23 -3.89
C PRO A 95 4.59 15.80 -2.70
N ASN A 96 5.87 16.19 -2.74
CA ASN A 96 6.75 16.06 -1.58
C ASN A 96 6.53 17.26 -0.64
N THR A 97 5.51 17.15 0.21
CA THR A 97 4.96 18.24 1.03
C THR A 97 4.45 17.70 2.37
N SER A 98 3.67 18.49 3.11
CA SER A 98 3.02 18.06 4.35
C SER A 98 2.20 16.79 4.16
N LEU A 99 2.06 16.01 5.22
CA LEU A 99 1.23 14.79 5.24
C LEU A 99 -0.19 15.08 4.77
N GLU A 100 -0.80 16.16 5.25
CA GLU A 100 -2.16 16.57 4.88
C GLU A 100 -2.30 16.81 3.37
N THR A 101 -1.40 17.60 2.79
CA THR A 101 -1.47 17.94 1.35
C THR A 101 -1.17 16.71 0.48
N MET A 102 -0.24 15.84 0.93
CA MET A 102 0.01 14.57 0.25
C MET A 102 -1.23 13.67 0.29
N ARG A 103 -1.89 13.54 1.44
CA ARG A 103 -3.14 12.76 1.57
C ARG A 103 -4.24 13.28 0.66
N ALA A 104 -4.40 14.60 0.59
CA ALA A 104 -5.39 15.25 -0.30
C ALA A 104 -5.12 14.96 -1.79
N ALA A 105 -3.85 14.84 -2.19
CA ALA A 105 -3.46 14.46 -3.56
C ALA A 105 -3.62 12.96 -3.83
N LEU A 106 -3.39 12.10 -2.82
CA LEU A 106 -3.43 10.64 -2.95
C LEU A 106 -4.86 10.10 -3.05
N ILE A 107 -5.77 10.54 -2.17
CA ILE A 107 -7.13 9.98 -2.07
C ILE A 107 -7.89 9.94 -3.42
N PRO A 108 -7.96 11.02 -4.23
CA PRO A 108 -8.69 10.97 -5.51
C PRO A 108 -8.05 10.01 -6.52
N GLN A 109 -6.72 9.96 -6.58
CA GLN A 109 -5.99 9.03 -7.45
C GLN A 109 -6.25 7.58 -7.02
N ALA A 110 -6.13 7.29 -5.72
CA ALA A 110 -6.40 5.96 -5.17
C ALA A 110 -7.86 5.54 -5.39
N SER A 111 -8.82 6.43 -5.18
CA SER A 111 -10.24 6.14 -5.37
C SER A 111 -10.57 5.75 -6.81
N ALA A 112 -9.99 6.43 -7.79
CA ALA A 112 -10.21 6.12 -9.21
C ALA A 112 -9.67 4.74 -9.59
N LEU A 113 -8.55 4.32 -8.98
CA LEU A 113 -7.94 3.02 -9.24
C LEU A 113 -8.66 1.87 -8.50
N ILE A 114 -9.02 2.07 -7.23
CA ILE A 114 -9.79 1.10 -6.42
C ILE A 114 -11.14 0.78 -7.08
N ALA A 115 -11.76 1.75 -7.75
CA ALA A 115 -13.03 1.53 -8.45
C ALA A 115 -12.92 0.58 -9.66
N GLN A 116 -11.71 0.32 -10.16
CA GLN A 116 -11.46 -0.44 -11.38
C GLN A 116 -10.70 -1.75 -11.12
N HIS A 117 -9.93 -1.82 -10.02
CA HIS A 117 -8.95 -2.89 -9.81
C HIS A 117 -8.88 -3.34 -8.34
N GLU A 118 -8.47 -4.59 -8.15
CA GLU A 118 -7.89 -5.08 -6.90
C GLU A 118 -6.44 -4.56 -6.80
N MET A 119 -6.21 -3.60 -5.89
CA MET A 119 -4.96 -2.85 -5.87
C MET A 119 -3.85 -3.51 -5.03
N VAL A 120 -2.64 -3.51 -5.58
CA VAL A 120 -1.38 -3.76 -4.87
C VAL A 120 -0.60 -2.45 -4.78
N TRP A 121 -0.52 -1.90 -3.56
CA TRP A 121 0.20 -0.66 -3.30
C TRP A 121 1.65 -0.96 -2.93
N LEU A 122 2.59 -0.41 -3.68
CA LEU A 122 4.01 -0.44 -3.32
C LEU A 122 4.30 0.81 -2.49
N GLY A 123 4.57 0.59 -1.20
CA GLY A 123 4.60 1.67 -0.23
C GLY A 123 5.86 2.52 -0.25
N GLY A 124 5.68 3.70 0.31
CA GLY A 124 6.67 4.41 1.09
C GLY A 124 6.42 4.16 2.58
N ASP A 125 6.53 5.17 3.44
CA ASP A 125 6.35 4.94 4.89
C ASP A 125 4.91 4.57 5.28
N HIS A 126 4.72 4.09 6.51
CA HIS A 126 3.44 3.51 6.94
C HIS A 126 2.29 4.52 7.05
N SER A 127 2.57 5.83 7.01
CA SER A 127 1.53 6.88 7.11
C SER A 127 0.59 6.93 5.89
N ILE A 128 1.01 6.32 4.77
CA ILE A 128 0.21 6.22 3.55
C ILE A 128 -1.00 5.29 3.71
N THR A 129 -1.02 4.44 4.74
CA THR A 129 -2.09 3.47 4.94
C THR A 129 -3.42 4.14 5.24
N LEU A 130 -3.44 5.18 6.08
CA LEU A 130 -4.68 5.85 6.45
C LEU A 130 -5.45 6.47 5.26
N PRO A 131 -4.85 7.29 4.37
CA PRO A 131 -5.57 7.81 3.20
C PRO A 131 -6.05 6.69 2.26
N LEU A 132 -5.33 5.56 2.17
CA LEU A 132 -5.81 4.40 1.41
C LEU A 132 -7.04 3.76 2.06
N LEU A 133 -7.05 3.57 3.38
CA LEU A 133 -8.21 3.07 4.10
C LEU A 133 -9.43 3.98 3.95
N ARG A 134 -9.24 5.31 3.99
CA ARG A 134 -10.31 6.28 3.70
C ARG A 134 -10.87 6.11 2.29
N ALA A 135 -10.01 5.91 1.29
CA ALA A 135 -10.44 5.67 -0.09
C ALA A 135 -11.20 4.34 -0.23
N TYR A 136 -10.72 3.26 0.39
CA TYR A 136 -11.41 1.98 0.39
C TYR A 136 -12.76 2.01 1.12
N TYR A 137 -12.84 2.67 2.27
CA TYR A 137 -14.10 2.87 2.98
C TYR A 137 -15.09 3.66 2.11
N ALA A 138 -14.62 4.69 1.42
CA ALA A 138 -15.45 5.45 0.49
C ALA A 138 -15.94 4.60 -0.70
N HIS A 139 -15.20 3.58 -1.12
CA HIS A 139 -15.60 2.65 -2.17
C HIS A 139 -16.59 1.59 -1.67
N TYR A 140 -16.24 0.85 -0.62
CA TYR A 140 -17.03 -0.28 -0.12
C TYR A 140 -18.18 0.11 0.81
N LYS A 141 -18.18 1.34 1.33
CA LYS A 141 -19.20 1.89 2.26
C LYS A 141 -19.39 1.06 3.53
N GLN A 142 -18.34 0.39 3.98
CA GLN A 142 -18.33 -0.39 5.21
C GLN A 142 -16.92 -0.45 5.82
N PRO A 143 -16.79 -0.67 7.14
CA PRO A 143 -15.50 -0.91 7.78
C PRO A 143 -14.81 -2.16 7.21
N LEU A 144 -13.49 -2.13 7.14
CA LEU A 144 -12.69 -3.22 6.60
C LEU A 144 -12.14 -4.13 7.69
N ALA A 145 -12.03 -5.43 7.39
CA ALA A 145 -11.15 -6.32 8.14
C ALA A 145 -9.68 -6.01 7.80
N CYS A 146 -8.77 -6.15 8.76
CA CYS A 146 -7.35 -5.85 8.57
C CYS A 146 -6.46 -6.95 9.14
N ILE A 147 -5.50 -7.40 8.33
CA ILE A 147 -4.39 -8.24 8.78
C ILE A 147 -3.11 -7.41 8.62
N HIS A 148 -2.48 -7.10 9.74
CA HIS A 148 -1.39 -6.15 9.85
C HIS A 148 -0.12 -6.88 10.31
N PHE A 149 0.83 -7.08 9.40
CA PHE A 149 2.14 -7.64 9.71
C PHE A 149 3.13 -6.52 10.02
N ASP A 150 3.53 -6.40 11.29
CA ASP A 150 4.49 -5.35 11.70
C ASP A 150 5.21 -5.75 12.99
N ALA A 151 6.37 -5.13 13.22
CA ALA A 151 7.05 -5.12 14.50
C ALA A 151 6.42 -4.15 15.52
N HIS A 152 5.75 -3.10 15.05
CA HIS A 152 5.20 -1.99 15.83
C HIS A 152 3.67 -1.98 15.79
N CYS A 153 3.04 -1.45 16.85
CA CYS A 153 1.59 -1.44 16.93
C CYS A 153 0.95 -0.31 16.09
N ASP A 154 1.67 0.78 15.83
CA ASP A 154 1.20 1.96 15.10
C ASP A 154 -0.09 2.60 15.64
N THR A 155 -0.24 2.55 16.97
CA THR A 155 -1.41 2.98 17.76
C THR A 155 -1.16 4.26 18.57
N TRP A 156 -0.17 5.08 18.20
CA TRP A 156 0.05 6.35 18.90
C TRP A 156 -1.09 7.34 18.62
N GLU A 157 -1.45 8.12 19.64
CA GLU A 157 -2.46 9.19 19.49
C GLU A 157 -1.91 10.44 18.79
N SER A 158 -0.58 10.60 18.76
CA SER A 158 0.09 11.73 18.12
C SER A 158 1.48 11.35 17.63
N HIS A 159 2.04 12.19 16.78
CA HIS A 159 3.32 12.03 16.13
C HIS A 159 4.24 13.22 16.43
N PHE A 160 4.93 13.20 17.57
CA PHE A 160 5.89 14.25 17.96
C PHE A 160 5.30 15.67 17.97
N GLY A 161 4.06 15.82 18.44
CA GLY A 161 3.34 17.09 18.47
C GLY A 161 2.45 17.33 17.26
N GLU A 162 2.57 16.51 16.20
CA GLU A 162 1.63 16.48 15.08
C GLU A 162 0.49 15.49 15.34
N PRO A 163 -0.71 15.71 14.78
CA PRO A 163 -1.86 14.84 15.02
C PRO A 163 -1.77 13.50 14.31
N SER A 164 -0.85 13.33 13.36
CA SER A 164 -0.78 12.11 12.53
C SER A 164 0.62 11.84 11.98
N GLY A 165 0.95 10.57 11.78
CA GLY A 165 2.19 10.11 11.18
C GLY A 165 2.22 8.59 10.97
N HIS A 166 3.42 8.04 10.77
CA HIS A 166 3.56 6.61 10.45
C HIS A 166 3.21 5.68 11.63
N GLY A 167 3.29 6.17 12.87
CA GLY A 167 3.01 5.40 14.09
C GLY A 167 1.60 5.61 14.66
N THR A 168 0.72 6.34 13.97
CA THR A 168 -0.61 6.72 14.49
C THR A 168 -1.77 6.13 13.68
N TRP A 169 -1.50 5.58 12.50
CA TRP A 169 -2.55 5.26 11.53
C TRP A 169 -3.53 4.19 12.01
N VAL A 170 -3.10 3.23 12.86
CA VAL A 170 -3.99 2.19 13.41
C VAL A 170 -4.97 2.82 14.39
N TYR A 171 -4.47 3.71 15.25
CA TYR A 171 -5.32 4.47 16.17
C TYR A 171 -6.35 5.29 15.39
N GLU A 172 -5.90 6.07 14.41
CA GLU A 172 -6.77 6.89 13.56
C GLU A 172 -7.81 6.05 12.79
N ALA A 173 -7.40 4.91 12.21
CA ALA A 173 -8.31 4.06 11.44
C ALA A 173 -9.44 3.47 12.29
N ILE A 174 -9.16 3.10 13.54
CA ILE A 174 -10.17 2.60 14.47
C ILE A 174 -11.11 3.75 14.90
N GLN A 175 -10.55 4.91 15.26
CA GLN A 175 -11.34 6.07 15.68
C GLN A 175 -12.26 6.61 14.58
N GLU A 176 -11.82 6.56 13.33
CA GLU A 176 -12.61 6.96 12.16
C GLU A 176 -13.61 5.87 11.71
N GLY A 177 -13.62 4.69 12.33
CA GLY A 177 -14.48 3.58 11.94
C GLY A 177 -14.17 3.02 10.54
N LEU A 178 -12.94 3.20 10.05
CA LEU A 178 -12.52 2.71 8.73
C LEU A 178 -12.31 1.19 8.72
N VAL A 179 -12.05 0.63 9.89
CA VAL A 179 -11.83 -0.79 10.12
C VAL A 179 -12.75 -1.31 11.21
N ASP A 180 -13.15 -2.57 11.12
CA ASP A 180 -13.81 -3.26 12.22
C ASP A 180 -12.74 -3.72 13.22
N PRO A 181 -12.71 -3.18 14.45
CA PRO A 181 -11.66 -3.51 15.40
C PRO A 181 -11.69 -4.99 15.80
N THR A 182 -12.86 -5.65 15.78
CA THR A 182 -12.98 -7.09 16.09
C THR A 182 -12.40 -7.99 15.00
N LEU A 183 -12.21 -7.43 13.79
CA LEU A 183 -11.59 -8.09 12.64
C LEU A 183 -10.21 -7.48 12.32
N PHE A 184 -9.57 -6.85 13.31
CA PHE A 184 -8.22 -6.30 13.19
C PHE A 184 -7.22 -7.23 13.88
N ILE A 185 -6.27 -7.76 13.10
CA ILE A 185 -5.26 -8.71 13.58
C ILE A 185 -3.87 -8.14 13.34
N GLN A 186 -3.06 -8.03 14.40
CA GLN A 186 -1.64 -7.70 14.31
C GLN A 186 -0.77 -8.94 14.48
N ILE A 187 0.28 -9.07 13.67
CA ILE A 187 1.19 -10.22 13.68
C ILE A 187 2.64 -9.74 13.64
N GLY A 188 3.45 -10.18 14.60
CA GLY A 188 4.89 -9.91 14.67
C GLY A 188 5.31 -8.82 15.67
N ILE A 189 4.36 -8.35 16.50
CA ILE A 189 4.59 -7.25 17.44
C ILE A 189 5.72 -7.58 18.41
N ARG A 190 6.73 -6.71 18.47
CA ARG A 190 7.92 -6.88 19.32
C ARG A 190 8.60 -5.58 19.76
N SER A 191 8.17 -4.43 19.24
CA SER A 191 8.67 -3.13 19.66
C SER A 191 8.49 -2.91 21.17
N SER A 192 9.28 -2.02 21.78
CA SER A 192 8.95 -1.49 23.10
C SER A 192 7.94 -0.35 22.96
N GLY A 193 7.17 -0.07 24.01
CA GLY A 193 6.19 1.00 24.04
C GLY A 193 5.44 1.03 25.35
N VAL A 194 4.68 2.11 25.57
CA VAL A 194 3.72 2.19 26.68
C VAL A 194 2.68 1.07 26.53
N ARG A 195 2.24 0.50 27.65
CA ARG A 195 1.42 -0.71 27.65
C ARG A 195 0.09 -0.47 26.95
N GLU A 196 -0.52 0.67 27.22
CA GLU A 196 -1.81 1.12 26.71
C GLU A 196 -1.79 1.13 25.17
N ALA A 197 -0.80 1.78 24.56
CA ALA A 197 -0.65 1.77 23.11
C ALA A 197 -0.41 0.34 22.57
N ARG A 198 0.36 -0.48 23.28
CA ARG A 198 0.65 -1.86 22.85
C ARG A 198 -0.55 -2.79 22.93
N GLU A 199 -1.43 -2.59 23.90
CA GLU A 199 -2.61 -3.43 24.14
C GLU A 199 -3.87 -2.87 23.46
N TYR A 200 -3.81 -1.63 22.95
CA TYR A 200 -4.93 -0.91 22.33
C TYR A 200 -5.77 -1.76 21.37
N VAL A 201 -5.17 -2.47 20.41
CA VAL A 201 -5.96 -3.30 19.46
C VAL A 201 -6.75 -4.40 20.18
N ASN A 202 -6.17 -5.05 21.20
CA ASN A 202 -6.90 -6.04 22.00
C ASN A 202 -8.02 -5.38 22.83
N GLU A 203 -7.78 -4.18 23.38
CA GLU A 203 -8.78 -3.42 24.14
C GLU A 203 -9.99 -3.02 23.28
N GLN A 204 -9.78 -2.78 21.98
CA GLN A 204 -10.84 -2.53 21.01
C GLN A 204 -11.52 -3.80 20.50
N GLY A 205 -11.08 -4.99 20.94
CA GLY A 205 -11.66 -6.29 20.57
C GLY A 205 -10.92 -7.03 19.45
N GLY A 206 -9.84 -6.47 18.93
CA GLY A 206 -8.96 -7.12 17.95
C GLY A 206 -8.00 -8.13 18.57
N ARG A 207 -7.05 -8.62 17.78
CA ARG A 207 -6.08 -9.65 18.21
C ARG A 207 -4.66 -9.25 17.88
N ILE A 208 -3.77 -9.40 18.86
CA ILE A 208 -2.33 -9.21 18.69
C ILE A 208 -1.61 -10.54 18.87
N PHE A 209 -0.84 -10.94 17.87
CA PHE A 209 0.14 -12.02 17.94
C PHE A 209 1.54 -11.40 17.95
N THR A 210 2.20 -11.52 19.09
CA THR A 210 3.57 -11.05 19.27
C THR A 210 4.56 -11.95 18.52
N ALA A 211 5.77 -11.47 18.25
CA ALA A 211 6.80 -12.31 17.63
C ALA A 211 7.31 -13.46 18.53
N ARG A 212 6.84 -13.55 19.78
CA ARG A 212 7.21 -14.61 20.73
C ARG A 212 6.32 -15.84 20.60
N GLU A 213 5.08 -15.65 20.18
CA GLU A 213 4.08 -16.72 19.98
C GLU A 213 4.38 -17.50 18.70
#